data_AF-A0AAV5WYM5-F1
#
_entry.id   AF-A0AAV5WYM5-F1
#
_cell.length_a   1.000
_cell.length_b   1.000
_cell.length_c   1.000
_cell.angle_alpha   90.00
_cell.angle_beta   90.00
_cell.angle_gamma   90.00
#
_symmetry.space_group_name_H-M   'P 1'
#
loop_
_entity.id
_entity.type
_entity.pdbx_description
1 polymer ?
#
loop_
_entity_poly.entity_id
_entity_poly.type
_entity_poly.pdbx_seq_one_letter_code
_entity_poly.pdbx_strand_id
1 'polypeptide(L)'
;GEHLQENVFAWNKIANVLYIDSPRDVGYSYRDSIHGPDYVYNNSKTTDDLVLALQSFVSAYPEFRFRDFFVTGESYGGIYVPQLVDALIKRNSVQLNLKGFAIGNGLMRLWDSFNSDIDLMFYRGIISK
;
A
#
# COMPACT_ATOMS: atom_id res chain seq x y z
N GLY A 1 4.19 27.34 -2.55
CA GLY A 1 2.74 27.58 -2.66
C GLY A 1 2.30 27.79 -4.10
N GLU A 2 3.09 28.46 -4.94
CA GLU A 2 2.65 28.94 -6.27
C GLU A 2 2.35 27.87 -7.32
N HIS A 3 2.74 26.60 -7.11
CA HIS A 3 2.50 25.50 -8.07
C HIS A 3 1.59 24.39 -7.52
N LEU A 4 1.06 24.52 -6.29
CA LEU A 4 0.13 23.55 -5.72
C LEU A 4 -1.29 24.12 -5.75
N GLN A 5 -2.23 23.31 -6.19
CA GLN A 5 -3.65 23.65 -6.20
C GLN A 5 -4.42 22.65 -5.33
N GLU A 6 -5.49 23.12 -4.70
CA GLU A 6 -6.37 22.24 -3.92
C GLU A 6 -7.02 21.21 -4.85
N ASN A 7 -6.91 19.93 -4.49
CA ASN A 7 -7.77 18.92 -5.07
C ASN A 7 -9.11 18.89 -4.32
N VAL A 8 -10.16 19.39 -4.97
CA VAL A 8 -11.49 19.47 -4.34
C VAL A 8 -12.12 18.10 -4.07
N PHE A 9 -11.59 17.02 -4.66
CA PHE A 9 -12.02 15.63 -4.50
C PHE A 9 -11.07 14.78 -3.65
N ALA A 10 -10.15 15.40 -2.92
CA ALA A 10 -9.16 14.67 -2.12
C ALA A 10 -9.80 13.82 -1.01
N TRP A 11 -9.30 12.60 -0.82
CA TRP A 11 -9.83 11.67 0.19
C TRP A 11 -9.61 12.15 1.63
N ASN A 12 -8.64 13.04 1.85
CA ASN A 12 -8.42 13.65 3.17
C ASN A 12 -9.53 14.63 3.59
N LYS A 13 -10.50 14.92 2.72
CA LYS A 13 -11.72 15.67 3.11
C LYS A 13 -12.67 14.87 3.98
N ILE A 14 -12.57 13.54 3.98
CA ILE A 14 -13.48 12.64 4.73
C ILE A 14 -12.75 11.62 5.61
N ALA A 15 -11.42 11.53 5.52
CA ALA A 15 -10.60 10.60 6.27
C ALA A 15 -9.25 11.21 6.63
N ASN A 16 -8.56 10.62 7.61
CA ASN A 16 -7.13 10.85 7.78
C ASN A 16 -6.38 9.91 6.83
N VAL A 17 -5.57 10.43 5.92
CA VAL A 17 -4.90 9.63 4.90
C VAL A 17 -3.40 9.62 5.18
N LEU A 18 -2.86 8.43 5.45
CA LEU A 18 -1.44 8.18 5.63
C LEU A 18 -0.88 7.58 4.33
N TYR A 19 0.02 8.31 3.68
CA TYR A 19 0.77 7.81 2.53
C TYR A 19 2.14 7.31 3.01
N ILE A 20 2.53 6.10 2.59
CA ILE A 20 3.80 5.48 2.95
C ILE A 20 4.55 5.11 1.68
N ASP A 21 5.71 5.71 1.46
CA ASP A 21 6.65 5.26 0.44
C ASP A 21 7.23 3.91 0.86
N SER A 22 6.96 2.85 0.10
CA SER A 22 7.37 1.48 0.44
C SER A 22 7.55 0.64 -0.82
N PRO A 23 8.50 -0.32 -0.86
CA PRO A 23 9.47 -0.67 0.19
C PRO A 23 10.58 0.38 0.36
N ARG A 24 11.62 0.05 1.14
CA ARG A 24 12.86 0.86 1.19
C ARG A 24 13.35 1.17 -0.23
N ASP A 25 13.99 2.33 -0.37
CA ASP A 25 14.51 2.88 -1.60
C ASP A 25 13.43 3.30 -2.62
N VAL A 26 12.17 3.38 -2.21
CA VAL A 26 11.08 4.06 -2.94
C VAL A 26 10.90 5.48 -2.41
N GLY A 27 10.80 6.46 -3.31
CA GLY A 27 10.52 7.85 -2.96
C GLY A 27 11.53 8.41 -1.96
N TYR A 28 11.06 8.80 -0.79
CA TYR A 28 11.92 9.28 0.31
C TYR A 28 12.26 8.22 1.36
N SER A 29 11.76 6.99 1.22
CA SER A 29 12.12 5.90 2.14
C SER A 29 13.53 5.41 1.84
N TYR A 30 14.42 5.50 2.84
CA TYR A 30 15.82 5.09 2.72
C TYR A 30 16.26 4.27 3.93
N ARG A 31 17.36 3.53 3.76
CA ARG A 31 18.05 2.85 4.85
C ARG A 31 19.21 3.70 5.33
N ASP A 32 19.37 3.84 6.65
CA ASP A 32 20.55 4.48 7.21
C ASP A 32 21.83 3.68 6.87
N SER A 33 22.85 4.39 6.42
CA SER A 33 24.20 3.92 6.13
C SER A 33 24.87 3.15 7.28
N ILE A 34 24.46 3.39 8.53
CA ILE A 34 24.99 2.65 9.71
C ILE A 34 24.60 1.18 9.69
N HIS A 35 23.51 0.83 9.01
CA HIS A 35 23.10 -0.57 8.85
C HIS A 35 23.92 -1.21 7.72
N GLY A 36 24.16 -2.51 7.79
CA GLY A 36 24.81 -3.24 6.68
C GLY A 36 23.97 -3.19 5.40
N PRO A 37 24.54 -3.58 4.24
CA PRO A 37 23.76 -3.65 3.02
C PRO A 37 22.63 -4.67 3.15
N ASP A 38 21.45 -4.30 2.66
CA ASP A 38 20.27 -5.15 2.56
C ASP A 38 19.84 -5.20 1.10
N TYR A 39 20.02 -6.35 0.46
CA TYR A 39 19.69 -6.57 -0.95
C TYR A 39 18.42 -7.40 -1.13
N VAL A 40 17.70 -7.72 -0.04
CA VAL A 40 16.52 -8.58 -0.10
C VAL A 40 15.30 -7.74 -0.46
N TYR A 41 14.73 -7.95 -1.64
CA TYR A 41 13.46 -7.35 -2.06
C TYR A 41 12.43 -8.44 -2.28
N ASN A 42 11.50 -8.58 -1.33
CA ASN A 42 10.38 -9.49 -1.46
C ASN A 42 9.16 -8.98 -0.67
N ASN A 43 8.01 -9.56 -0.97
CA ASN A 43 6.73 -9.11 -0.42
C ASN A 43 6.61 -9.38 1.09
N SER A 44 7.21 -10.47 1.59
CA SER A 44 7.23 -10.77 3.03
C SER A 44 7.94 -9.68 3.82
N LYS A 45 9.16 -9.33 3.39
CA LYS A 45 9.94 -8.26 4.03
C LYS A 45 9.24 -6.91 3.91
N THR A 46 8.66 -6.60 2.74
CA THR A 46 7.88 -5.36 2.56
C THR A 46 6.71 -5.30 3.55
N THR A 47 6.04 -6.42 3.77
CA THR A 47 4.94 -6.54 4.75
C THR A 47 5.44 -6.36 6.18
N ASP A 48 6.58 -6.95 6.53
CA ASP A 48 7.20 -6.80 7.85
C ASP A 48 7.57 -5.34 8.12
N ASP A 49 8.25 -4.69 7.17
CA ASP A 49 8.68 -3.30 7.28
C ASP A 49 7.45 -2.36 7.38
N LEU A 50 6.35 -2.64 6.65
CA LEU A 50 5.09 -1.88 6.76
C LEU A 50 4.41 -2.04 8.13
N VAL A 51 4.41 -3.26 8.71
CA VAL A 51 3.87 -3.48 10.07
C VAL A 51 4.69 -2.67 11.09
N LEU A 52 6.03 -2.71 11.00
CA LEU A 52 6.90 -1.93 11.88
C LEU A 52 6.70 -0.41 11.72
N ALA A 53 6.51 0.06 10.49
CA ALA A 53 6.20 1.46 10.22
C ALA A 53 4.88 1.88 10.88
N LEU A 54 3.83 1.05 10.79
CA LEU A 54 2.54 1.33 11.45
C LEU A 54 2.65 1.31 12.99
N GLN A 55 3.41 0.38 13.56
CA GLN A 55 3.69 0.37 15.01
C GLN A 55 4.40 1.66 15.45
N SER A 56 5.39 2.10 14.67
CA SER A 56 6.15 3.32 14.94
C SER A 56 5.26 4.56 14.82
N PHE A 57 4.40 4.63 13.79
CA PHE A 57 3.42 5.69 13.60
C PHE A 57 2.47 5.82 14.80
N VAL A 58 1.85 4.72 15.22
CA VAL A 58 0.89 4.73 16.35
C VAL A 58 1.58 4.97 17.70
N SER A 59 2.88 4.66 17.80
CA SER A 59 3.70 5.00 18.97
C SER A 59 4.00 6.50 19.03
N ALA A 60 4.32 7.11 17.88
CA ALA A 60 4.59 8.53 17.77
C ALA A 60 3.32 9.40 17.88
N TYR A 61 2.19 8.89 17.37
CA TYR A 61 0.90 9.57 17.34
C TYR A 61 -0.19 8.75 18.06
N PRO A 62 -0.15 8.69 19.41
CA PRO A 62 -1.03 7.84 20.20
C PRO A 62 -2.53 8.20 20.06
N GLU A 63 -2.87 9.39 19.60
CA GLU A 63 -4.25 9.82 19.31
C GLU A 63 -4.93 9.03 18.18
N PHE A 64 -4.16 8.31 17.36
CA PHE A 64 -4.70 7.41 16.33
C PHE A 64 -4.94 5.98 16.83
N ARG A 65 -4.56 5.66 18.08
CA ARG A 65 -4.82 4.32 18.63
C ARG A 65 -6.30 3.97 18.58
N PHE A 66 -6.59 2.74 18.18
CA PHE A 66 -7.93 2.16 18.07
C PHE A 66 -8.89 2.90 17.12
N ARG A 67 -8.39 3.87 16.33
CA ARG A 67 -9.18 4.45 15.23
C ARG A 67 -9.53 3.38 14.21
N ASP A 68 -10.71 3.54 13.62
CA ASP A 68 -11.10 2.76 12.45
C ASP A 68 -10.06 2.95 11.35
N PHE A 69 -9.52 1.82 10.91
CA PHE A 69 -8.37 1.77 10.03
C PHE A 69 -8.69 0.95 8.78
N PHE A 70 -8.30 1.50 7.63
CA PHE A 70 -8.51 0.89 6.32
C PHE A 70 -7.18 0.87 5.58
N VAL A 71 -6.87 -0.25 4.92
CA VAL A 71 -5.68 -0.37 4.07
C VAL A 71 -6.13 -0.20 2.62
N THR A 72 -5.52 0.71 1.87
CA THR A 72 -5.87 0.93 0.47
C THR A 72 -4.64 0.93 -0.42
N GLY A 73 -4.79 0.52 -1.68
CA GLY A 73 -3.70 0.48 -2.64
C GLY A 73 -4.18 0.22 -4.07
N GLU A 74 -3.27 0.35 -5.02
CA GLU A 74 -3.56 0.22 -6.46
C GLU A 74 -2.48 -0.60 -7.17
N SER A 75 -2.79 -1.21 -8.32
CA SER A 75 -1.83 -1.94 -9.15
C SER A 75 -1.16 -3.08 -8.37
N TYR A 76 0.17 -3.07 -8.16
CA TYR A 76 0.83 -4.07 -7.31
C TYR A 76 0.40 -4.00 -5.83
N GLY A 77 -0.33 -2.95 -5.45
CA GLY A 77 -1.14 -2.90 -4.23
C GLY A 77 -2.12 -4.07 -4.09
N GLY A 78 -2.51 -4.73 -5.18
CA GLY A 78 -3.24 -6.01 -5.17
C GLY A 78 -2.49 -7.15 -4.47
N ILE A 79 -1.17 -7.05 -4.34
CA ILE A 79 -0.33 -7.98 -3.56
C ILE A 79 -0.03 -7.39 -2.17
N TYR A 80 0.36 -6.13 -2.08
CA TYR A 80 0.74 -5.51 -0.81
C TYR A 80 -0.41 -5.38 0.18
N VAL A 81 -1.59 -4.94 -0.26
CA VAL A 81 -2.74 -4.70 0.62
C VAL A 81 -3.21 -6.00 1.29
N PRO A 82 -3.47 -7.12 0.56
CA PRO A 82 -3.89 -8.35 1.22
C PRO A 82 -2.83 -8.92 2.16
N GLN A 83 -1.54 -8.85 1.82
CA GLN A 83 -0.49 -9.35 2.70
C GLN A 83 -0.36 -8.54 4.00
N LEU A 84 -0.46 -7.20 3.90
CA LEU A 84 -0.46 -6.35 5.08
C LEU A 84 -1.71 -6.59 5.95
N VAL A 85 -2.88 -6.68 5.35
CA VAL A 85 -4.14 -6.99 6.06
C VAL A 85 -4.05 -8.33 6.79
N ASP A 86 -3.56 -9.38 6.12
CA ASP A 86 -3.36 -10.70 6.72
C ASP A 86 -2.38 -10.64 7.90
N ALA A 87 -1.27 -9.92 7.75
CA ALA A 87 -0.29 -9.72 8.81
C ALA A 87 -0.87 -8.95 10.01
N LEU A 88 -1.66 -7.89 9.77
CA LEU A 88 -2.30 -7.11 10.83
C LEU A 88 -3.30 -7.95 11.64
N ILE A 89 -4.11 -8.77 10.95
CA ILE A 89 -5.06 -9.68 11.60
C ILE A 89 -4.33 -10.74 12.43
N LYS A 90 -3.31 -11.40 11.86
CA LYS A 90 -2.61 -12.51 12.51
C LYS A 90 -1.73 -12.07 13.68
N ARG A 91 -1.03 -10.96 13.54
CA ARG A 91 -0.08 -10.49 14.56
C ARG A 91 -0.77 -9.73 15.67
N ASN A 92 -1.88 -9.03 15.36
CA ASN A 92 -2.60 -8.15 16.27
C ASN A 92 -1.66 -7.23 17.08
N SER A 93 -0.59 -6.76 16.43
CA SER A 93 0.54 -6.08 17.08
C SER A 93 0.54 -4.56 16.87
N VAL A 94 -0.41 -4.06 16.08
CA VAL A 94 -0.62 -2.64 15.81
C VAL A 94 -1.92 -2.23 16.48
N GLN A 95 -1.89 -1.18 17.32
CA GLN A 95 -3.07 -0.70 18.05
C GLN A 95 -4.02 0.11 17.16
N LEU A 96 -4.51 -0.48 16.07
CA LEU A 96 -5.47 0.09 15.13
C LEU A 96 -6.69 -0.83 15.02
N ASN A 97 -7.86 -0.26 14.74
CA ASN A 97 -9.10 -1.02 14.58
C ASN A 97 -9.35 -1.31 13.10
N LEU A 98 -8.73 -2.36 12.57
CA LEU A 98 -8.87 -2.72 11.15
C LEU A 98 -10.34 -3.00 10.80
N LYS A 99 -10.91 -2.19 9.91
CA LYS A 99 -12.30 -2.30 9.46
C LYS A 99 -12.45 -2.86 8.06
N GLY A 100 -11.44 -2.72 7.22
CA GLY A 100 -11.48 -3.25 5.86
C GLY A 100 -10.31 -2.79 5.02
N PHE A 101 -10.39 -3.07 3.73
CA PHE A 101 -9.41 -2.67 2.75
C PHE A 101 -10.06 -2.44 1.39
N ALA A 102 -9.40 -1.67 0.52
CA ALA A 102 -9.84 -1.41 -0.84
C ALA A 102 -8.67 -1.49 -1.81
N ILE A 103 -8.89 -2.04 -3.00
CA ILE A 103 -7.84 -2.24 -4.01
C ILE A 103 -8.37 -1.71 -5.35
N GLY A 104 -7.72 -0.69 -5.89
CA GLY A 104 -7.99 -0.16 -7.24
C GLY A 104 -7.17 -0.93 -8.27
N ASN A 105 -7.79 -1.45 -9.34
CA ASN A 105 -7.10 -2.05 -10.49
C ASN A 105 -5.91 -2.96 -10.11
N GLY A 106 -6.08 -3.80 -9.09
CA GLY A 106 -4.99 -4.52 -8.46
C GLY A 106 -4.57 -5.79 -9.20
N LEU A 107 -3.27 -6.11 -9.14
CA LEU A 107 -2.77 -7.44 -9.50
C LEU A 107 -3.19 -8.44 -8.42
N MET A 108 -4.25 -9.21 -8.69
CA MET A 108 -4.75 -10.23 -7.77
C MET A 108 -4.23 -11.63 -8.15
N ARG A 109 -4.33 -11.97 -9.44
CA ARG A 109 -3.81 -13.21 -10.02
C ARG A 109 -3.20 -12.90 -11.38
N LEU A 110 -1.92 -13.23 -11.55
CA LEU A 110 -1.16 -12.88 -12.74
C LEU A 110 -1.78 -13.45 -14.02
N TRP A 111 -2.15 -14.73 -14.00
CA TRP A 111 -2.72 -15.40 -15.17
C TRP A 111 -4.08 -14.85 -15.57
N ASP A 112 -4.93 -14.49 -14.62
CA ASP A 112 -6.22 -13.86 -14.96
C ASP A 112 -6.03 -12.49 -15.57
N SER A 113 -5.15 -11.70 -14.95
CA SER A 113 -4.87 -10.34 -15.42
C SER A 113 -4.36 -10.41 -16.87
N PHE A 114 -3.36 -11.26 -17.12
CA PHE A 114 -2.79 -11.45 -18.45
C PHE A 114 -3.81 -11.94 -19.49
N ASN A 115 -4.62 -12.95 -19.15
CA ASN A 115 -5.63 -13.47 -20.06
C ASN A 115 -6.68 -12.39 -20.39
N SER A 116 -7.14 -11.64 -19.38
CA SER A 116 -8.12 -10.57 -19.57
C SER A 116 -7.56 -9.35 -20.31
N ASP A 117 -6.25 -9.07 -20.16
CA ASP A 117 -5.59 -7.96 -20.84
C ASP A 117 -5.54 -8.18 -22.35
N ILE A 118 -5.28 -9.41 -22.80
CA ILE A 118 -5.31 -9.75 -24.23
C ILE A 118 -6.69 -9.46 -24.82
N ASP A 119 -7.75 -9.94 -24.16
CA ASP A 119 -9.13 -9.70 -24.59
C ASP A 119 -9.45 -8.20 -24.57
N LEU A 120 -9.08 -7.49 -23.50
CA LEU A 120 -9.30 -6.05 -23.38
C LEU A 120 -8.62 -5.29 -24.52
N MET A 121 -7.35 -5.59 -24.81
CA MET A 121 -6.60 -4.95 -25.88
C MET A 121 -7.21 -5.23 -27.25
N PHE A 122 -7.67 -6.46 -27.50
CA PHE A 122 -8.33 -6.83 -28.75
C PHE A 122 -9.66 -6.07 -28.92
N TYR A 123 -10.55 -6.10 -27.93
CA TYR A 123 -11.86 -5.42 -28.00
C TYR A 123 -11.77 -3.90 -27.98
N ARG A 124 -10.64 -3.34 -27.56
CA ARG A 124 -10.35 -1.90 -27.64
C ARG A 124 -9.61 -1.50 -28.92
N GLY A 125 -9.34 -2.45 -29.82
CA GLY A 125 -8.66 -2.19 -31.10
C GLY A 125 -7.19 -1.80 -30.96
N ILE A 126 -6.55 -2.14 -29.83
CA ILE A 126 -5.13 -1.87 -29.59
C ILE A 126 -4.27 -2.91 -30.33
N ILE A 127 -4.73 -4.16 -30.36
CA ILE A 127 -4.07 -5.27 -31.07
C ILE A 127 -5.02 -5.88 -32.11
N SER A 128 -4.44 -6.37 -33.21
CA SER A 128 -5.16 -7.13 -34.23
C SER A 128 -5.18 -8.63 -33.90
N LYS A 129 -5.89 -9.39 -34.74
CA LYS A 129 -5.73 -10.84 -34.84
C LYS A 129 -4.32 -11.21 -35.27
#